data_AF-A0A822ZLU0-F1
#
_entry.id   AF-A0A822ZLU0-F1
#
_cell.length_a   1.000
_cell.length_b   1.000
_cell.length_c   1.000
_cell.angle_alpha   90.00
_cell.angle_beta   90.00
_cell.angle_gamma   90.00
#
_symmetry.space_group_name_H-M   'P 1'
#
loop_
_entity.id
_entity.type
_entity.pdbx_description
1 polymer ?
#
loop_
_entity_poly.entity_id
_entity_poly.type
_entity_poly.pdbx_seq_one_letter_code
_entity_poly.pdbx_strand_id
1 'polypeptide(L)' 'MHNIYDALVVKEDQDTADQQIIVTCEVEQLLGNDRIRAVAMSATDGPIKGMKVTDIGVPLCVPVE' A
#
# COMPACT_ATOMS: atom_id res chain seq x y z
N MET A 1 -4.84 -7.06 11.64
CA MET A 1 -3.52 -7.06 12.29
C MET A 1 -2.53 -7.27 11.17
N HIS A 2 -1.60 -6.34 11.00
CA HIS A 2 -0.66 -6.34 9.88
C HIS A 2 0.66 -6.94 10.34
N ASN A 3 1.26 -7.77 9.50
CA ASN A 3 2.57 -8.36 9.72
C ASN A 3 3.64 -7.61 8.92
N ILE A 4 4.89 -7.81 9.30
CA ILE A 4 6.02 -7.41 8.46
C ILE A 4 5.94 -8.23 7.16
N TYR A 5 6.22 -7.58 6.04
CA TYR A 5 6.10 -8.05 4.66
C TYR A 5 4.70 -8.15 4.09
N ASP A 6 3.64 -7.79 4.83
CA ASP A 6 2.30 -7.75 4.24
C ASP A 6 2.21 -6.66 3.15
N ALA A 7 1.51 -6.99 2.07
CA ALA A 7 1.27 -6.09 0.96
C ALA A 7 0.13 -5.10 1.28
N LEU A 8 0.33 -3.85 0.93
CA LEU A 8 -0.63 -2.76 1.07
C LEU A 8 -0.89 -2.11 -0.29
N VAL A 9 -2.11 -1.62 -0.47
CA VAL A 9 -2.50 -0.91 -1.69
C VAL A 9 -3.12 0.43 -1.34
N VAL A 10 -2.49 1.50 -1.79
CA VAL A 10 -3.01 2.87 -1.70
C VAL A 10 -3.77 3.17 -2.98
N LYS A 11 -5.06 3.50 -2.86
CA LYS A 11 -5.92 3.85 -3.99
C LYS A 11 -6.81 5.04 -3.65
N GLU A 12 -7.09 5.86 -4.66
CA GLU A 12 -8.16 6.85 -4.57
C GLU A 12 -9.53 6.14 -4.67
N ASP A 13 -10.51 6.58 -3.88
CA ASP A 13 -11.87 6.00 -3.88
C ASP A 13 -12.72 6.55 -5.05
N GLN A 14 -12.21 7.54 -5.79
CA GLN A 14 -12.90 8.16 -6.92
C GLN A 14 -12.41 7.54 -8.23
N ASP A 15 -13.35 6.93 -8.97
CA ASP A 15 -13.12 6.40 -10.31
C ASP A 15 -13.15 7.55 -11.34
N THR A 16 -12.33 8.57 -11.11
CA THR A 16 -12.17 9.71 -12.02
C THR A 16 -11.15 9.32 -13.08
N ALA A 17 -11.61 9.22 -14.32
CA ALA A 17 -10.91 8.60 -15.45
C ALA A 17 -9.55 9.23 -15.83
N ASP A 18 -9.18 10.39 -15.28
CA ASP A 18 -8.04 11.15 -15.75
C ASP A 18 -6.70 10.72 -15.12
N GLN A 19 -6.68 10.14 -13.90
CA GLN A 19 -5.46 9.52 -13.35
C GLN A 19 -5.74 8.64 -12.11
N GLN A 20 -5.84 7.31 -12.30
CA GLN A 20 -5.95 6.39 -11.17
C GLN A 20 -4.61 6.27 -10.46
N ILE A 21 -4.52 6.82 -9.24
CA ILE A 21 -3.36 6.64 -8.35
C ILE A 21 -3.49 5.26 -7.70
N ILE A 22 -2.63 4.33 -8.10
CA ILE A 22 -2.51 3.00 -7.49
C ILE A 22 -1.04 2.79 -7.11
N VAL A 23 -0.77 2.75 -5.82
CA VAL A 23 0.58 2.49 -5.29
C VAL A 23 0.54 1.26 -4.42
N THR A 24 1.39 0.30 -4.74
CA THR A 24 1.59 -0.90 -3.93
C THR A 24 2.75 -0.65 -2.98
N CYS A 25 2.57 -1.01 -1.71
CA CYS A 25 3.59 -0.88 -0.68
C CYS A 25 3.76 -2.20 0.07
N GLU A 26 4.90 -2.37 0.74
CA GLU A 26 5.17 -3.49 1.64
C GLU A 26 5.47 -2.98 3.05
N VAL A 27 4.95 -3.65 4.08
CA VAL A 27 5.22 -3.33 5.48
C VAL A 27 6.65 -3.73 5.85
N GLU A 28 7.46 -2.78 6.31
CA GLU A 28 8.84 -3.07 6.75
C GLU A 28 8.99 -3.05 8.26
N GLN A 29 8.20 -2.23 8.94
CA GLN A 29 8.34 -2.03 10.37
C GLN A 29 7.01 -1.75 11.05
N LEU A 30 6.77 -2.44 12.16
CA LEU A 30 5.72 -2.08 13.11
C LEU A 30 6.25 -0.96 14.02
N LEU A 31 5.61 0.21 14.00
CA LEU A 31 6.01 1.36 14.81
C LEU A 31 5.30 1.39 16.17
N GLY A 32 4.30 0.52 16.37
CA GLY A 32 3.39 0.57 17.50
C GLY A 32 2.32 1.66 17.33
N ASN A 33 1.41 1.77 18.30
CA ASN A 33 0.29 2.74 18.29
C ASN A 33 -0.51 2.71 16.97
N ASP A 34 -0.81 1.51 16.47
CA ASP A 34 -1.53 1.28 15.20
C ASP A 34 -0.88 1.96 13.98
N ARG A 35 0.45 2.11 14.02
CA ARG A 35 1.24 2.70 12.94
C ARG A 35 2.28 1.72 12.44
N ILE A 36 2.53 1.81 11.15
CA ILE A 36 3.50 1.02 10.41
C ILE A 36 4.35 1.94 9.54
N ARG A 37 5.56 1.47 9.18
CA ARG A 37 6.37 2.03 8.10
C ARG A 37 6.33 1.05 6.94
N ALA A 38 5.97 1.55 5.77
CA ALA A 38 5.93 0.78 4.55
C ALA A 38 6.82 1.41 3.47
N VAL A 39 7.31 0.60 2.55
CA VAL A 39 8.07 1.03 1.37
C VAL A 39 7.19 0.89 0.14
N ALA A 40 7.14 1.93 -0.69
CA ALA A 40 6.41 1.88 -1.95
C ALA A 40 7.22 1.11 -3.01
N MET A 41 6.54 0.24 -3.76
CA MET A 41 7.13 -0.52 -4.87
C MET A 41 7.18 0.26 -6.18
N SER A 42 6.58 1.46 -6.20
CA SER A 42 6.58 2.40 -7.32
C SER A 42 6.88 3.81 -6.84
N ALA A 43 7.01 4.74 -7.80
CA ALA A 43 7.11 6.17 -7.49
C ALA A 43 5.94 6.61 -6.60
N THR A 44 6.23 7.50 -5.65
CA THR A 44 5.25 8.06 -4.71
C THR A 44 4.73 9.41 -5.17
N ASP A 45 4.58 9.58 -6.48
CA ASP A 45 4.01 10.79 -7.08
C ASP A 45 2.49 10.70 -7.04
N GLY A 46 1.85 11.57 -6.26
CA GLY A 46 0.39 11.65 -6.16
C GLY A 46 -0.21 11.24 -4.82
N PRO A 47 0.23 10.16 -4.12
CA PRO A 47 -0.35 9.81 -2.83
C PRO A 47 -0.30 10.96 -1.81
N ILE A 48 -1.48 11.33 -1.28
CA ILE A 48 -1.63 12.37 -0.26
C ILE A 48 -2.06 11.77 1.08
N LYS A 49 -1.89 12.54 2.15
CA LYS A 49 -2.34 12.15 3.50
C LYS A 49 -3.86 11.94 3.50
N GLY A 50 -4.31 10.90 4.19
CA GLY A 50 -5.73 10.56 4.32
C GLY A 50 -6.27 9.68 3.18
N MET A 51 -5.46 9.36 2.17
CA MET A 51 -5.83 8.34 1.18
C MET A 51 -6.06 6.99 1.84
N LYS A 52 -7.00 6.25 1.27
CA LYS A 52 -7.38 4.92 1.74
C LYS A 52 -6.28 3.93 1.43
N VAL A 53 -5.92 3.14 2.43
CA VAL A 53 -4.94 2.06 2.32
C VAL A 53 -5.65 0.76 2.62
N THR A 54 -5.53 -0.20 1.73
CA THR A 54 -6.09 -1.56 1.88
C THR A 54 -4.95 -2.51 2.15
N ASP A 55 -5.03 -3.24 3.25
CA ASP A 55 -4.13 -4.36 3.53
C ASP A 55 -4.62 -5.63 2.82
N ILE A 56 -3.72 -6.32 2.15
CA ILE A 56 -4.02 -7.61 1.49
C ILE A 56 -3.92 -8.76 2.51
N GLY A 57 -3.17 -8.58 3.62
CA GLY A 57 -3.01 -9.57 4.69
C GLY A 57 -2.14 -10.77 4.31
N VAL A 58 -1.45 -10.68 3.18
CA VAL A 58 -0.43 -11.63 2.73
C VAL A 58 0.73 -10.85 2.11
N PRO A 59 1.93 -11.46 2.04
CA PRO A 59 3.05 -10.86 1.34
C PRO A 59 2.82 -10.65 -0.14
N LEU A 60 3.62 -9.78 -0.75
CA LEU A 60 3.61 -9.59 -2.20
C LEU A 60 3.89 -10.93 -2.90
N CYS A 61 3.00 -11.30 -3.81
CA CYS A 61 3.07 -12.54 -4.55
C CYS A 61 3.35 -12.26 -6.03
N VAL A 62 4.24 -13.05 -6.62
CA VAL A 62 4.55 -13.02 -8.06
C VAL A 62 4.19 -14.37 -8.68
N PRO A 63 3.62 -14.40 -9.90
CA PRO A 63 3.36 -15.65 -10.59
C PRO A 63 4.68 -16.34 -10.93
N VAL A 64 4.70 -17.66 -10.80
CA VAL A 64 5.80 -18.52 -11.26
C VAL A 64 5.24 -19.41 -12.37
N GLU A 65 5.89 -19.39 -13.53
CA GLU A 65 5.65 -20.34 -14.63
C GLU A 65 6.61 -21.53 -14.54
#